data_AF-A0A1V5JDZ1-F1
#
_entry.id   AF-A0A1V5JDZ1-F1
#
_cell.length_a   1.000
_cell.length_b   1.000
_cell.length_c   1.000
_cell.angle_alpha   90.00
_cell.angle_beta   90.00
_cell.angle_gamma   90.00
#
_symmetry.space_group_name_H-M   'P 1'
#
loop_
_entity.id
_entity.type
_entity.pdbx_description
1 polymer ?
#
loop_
_entity_poly.entity_id
_entity_poly.type
_entity_poly.pdbx_seq_one_letter_code
_entity_poly.pdbx_strand_id
1 'polypeptide(L)'
;MTAIALIIVVIARPQSVDRWQSSTTEGIDIILALDVSGSMLARDFSPDRLEASKNVATEFISGRPYDRIGLTVFSGESFTQCPLTTDHAVLINLLREVKSGIIEDGTAIGVGLATAINRIKDSDAISKVIILLTDGVNNRGSIDPMTAAEIAKTFGIRVYTIGVGSMGYADYPVQTPFGMRYQKMQVEIDEALLQKIAEMTGGHYFRAVDNTSLQKVYGEIDKLEKSKIETREHSRRDEVFMSWAFAALVLFSLELLLRYLFMKNMS
;
A
#
# COMPACT_ATOMS: atom_id res chain seq x y z
N MET A 1 -12.92 -53.47 -9.51
CA MET A 1 -11.64 -53.00 -10.10
C MET A 1 -11.71 -51.49 -10.41
N THR A 2 -12.75 -51.04 -11.11
CA THR A 2 -13.02 -49.62 -11.42
C THR A 2 -13.22 -48.73 -10.17
N ALA A 3 -13.96 -49.19 -9.15
CA ALA A 3 -14.14 -48.41 -7.91
C ALA A 3 -12.83 -48.16 -7.13
N ILE A 4 -11.94 -49.15 -7.08
CA ILE A 4 -10.64 -49.01 -6.39
C ILE A 4 -9.75 -48.01 -7.15
N ALA A 5 -9.75 -48.04 -8.48
CA ALA A 5 -9.02 -47.06 -9.29
C ALA A 5 -9.51 -45.62 -9.06
N LEU A 6 -10.82 -45.40 -8.92
CA LEU A 6 -11.40 -44.08 -8.61
C LEU A 6 -11.06 -43.60 -7.20
N ILE A 7 -11.07 -44.48 -6.19
CA ILE A 7 -10.65 -44.12 -4.83
C ILE A 7 -9.18 -43.70 -4.79
N ILE A 8 -8.32 -44.37 -5.54
CA ILE A 8 -6.90 -43.99 -5.66
C ILE A 8 -6.75 -42.58 -6.27
N VAL A 9 -7.55 -42.24 -7.29
CA VAL A 9 -7.57 -40.90 -7.89
C VAL A 9 -8.09 -39.83 -6.90
N VAL A 10 -9.08 -40.16 -6.07
CA VAL A 10 -9.59 -39.24 -5.04
C VAL A 10 -8.55 -39.01 -3.93
N ILE A 11 -7.87 -40.07 -3.46
CA ILE A 11 -6.80 -39.96 -2.46
C ILE A 11 -5.59 -39.21 -3.03
N ALA A 12 -5.30 -39.38 -4.32
CA ALA A 12 -4.24 -38.65 -5.01
C ALA A 12 -4.51 -37.14 -5.09
N ARG A 13 -5.73 -36.67 -4.77
CA ARG A 13 -6.16 -35.26 -4.78
C ARG A 13 -5.56 -34.49 -5.96
N PRO A 14 -5.85 -34.88 -7.22
CA PRO A 14 -5.27 -34.23 -8.39
C PRO A 14 -5.58 -32.74 -8.34
N GLN A 15 -4.53 -31.95 -8.14
CA GLN A 15 -4.61 -30.50 -8.16
C GLN A 15 -4.45 -30.05 -9.61
N SER A 16 -5.35 -29.18 -10.07
CA SER A 16 -5.03 -28.39 -11.26
C SER A 16 -3.93 -27.42 -10.86
N VAL A 17 -2.70 -27.67 -11.29
CA VAL A 17 -1.65 -26.65 -11.20
C VAL A 17 -1.98 -25.70 -12.33
N ASP A 18 -2.49 -24.52 -12.00
CA ASP A 18 -2.83 -23.53 -13.02
C ASP A 18 -1.54 -23.24 -13.82
N ARG A 19 -1.56 -23.67 -15.08
CA ARG A 19 -0.44 -23.59 -16.00
C ARG A 19 -0.52 -22.21 -16.62
N TRP A 20 0.44 -21.36 -16.25
CA TRP A 20 0.70 -20.04 -16.85
C TRP A 20 -0.35 -18.97 -16.51
N GLN A 21 -0.40 -18.57 -15.23
CA GLN A 21 -0.59 -17.15 -14.99
C GLN A 21 0.73 -16.49 -15.45
N SER A 22 0.67 -15.78 -16.58
CA SER A 22 1.78 -15.00 -17.10
C SER A 22 2.47 -14.26 -15.97
N SER A 23 3.80 -14.20 -16.00
CA SER A 23 4.60 -13.32 -15.14
C SER A 23 4.36 -11.84 -15.48
N THR A 24 3.12 -11.40 -15.52
CA THR A 24 2.78 -10.02 -15.18
C THR A 24 2.94 -9.99 -13.67
N THR A 25 4.14 -9.64 -13.21
CA THR A 25 4.40 -9.44 -11.79
C THR A 25 3.25 -8.60 -11.24
N GLU A 26 2.45 -9.20 -10.35
CA GLU A 26 1.29 -8.54 -9.73
C GLU A 26 1.85 -7.49 -8.76
N GLY A 27 2.31 -6.39 -9.32
CA GLY A 27 2.93 -5.29 -8.60
C GLY A 27 1.92 -4.61 -7.70
N ILE A 28 2.42 -4.05 -6.61
CA ILE A 28 1.65 -3.15 -5.76
C ILE A 28 1.59 -1.81 -6.48
N ASP A 29 0.41 -1.20 -6.52
CA ASP A 29 0.30 0.20 -6.91
C ASP A 29 0.45 1.08 -5.68
N ILE A 30 1.38 2.02 -5.74
CA ILE A 30 1.76 2.86 -4.61
C ILE A 30 1.73 4.32 -5.03
N ILE A 31 1.02 5.16 -4.27
CA ILE A 31 1.20 6.60 -4.36
C ILE A 31 1.96 7.07 -3.14
N LEU A 32 3.12 7.69 -3.36
CA LEU A 32 3.81 8.47 -2.34
C LEU A 32 3.13 9.85 -2.28
N ALA A 33 2.50 10.17 -1.15
CA ALA A 33 1.94 11.49 -0.87
C ALA A 33 2.88 12.21 0.09
N LEU A 34 3.68 13.13 -0.46
CA LEU A 34 4.77 13.80 0.25
C LEU A 34 4.37 15.23 0.62
N ASP A 35 4.46 15.55 1.90
CA ASP A 35 4.36 16.93 2.39
C ASP A 35 5.61 17.73 1.99
N VAL A 36 5.40 18.92 1.43
CA VAL A 36 6.45 19.86 1.01
C VAL A 36 6.28 21.24 1.64
N SER A 37 5.45 21.34 2.67
CA SER A 37 5.25 22.56 3.45
C SER A 37 6.54 23.06 4.10
N GLY A 38 6.55 24.31 4.55
CA GLY A 38 7.74 24.92 5.13
C GLY A 38 8.28 24.16 6.36
N SER A 39 7.43 23.42 7.06
CA SER A 39 7.83 22.62 8.21
C SER A 39 8.79 21.49 7.85
N MET A 40 8.66 20.94 6.65
CA MET A 40 9.51 19.88 6.14
C MET A 40 10.96 20.34 5.87
N LEU A 41 11.25 21.65 5.98
CA LEU A 41 12.62 22.17 5.94
C LEU A 41 13.30 22.19 7.33
N ALA A 42 12.65 21.66 8.37
CA ALA A 42 13.25 21.53 9.69
C ALA A 42 14.46 20.58 9.69
N ARG A 43 15.47 20.94 10.49
CA ARG A 43 16.80 20.28 10.51
C ARG A 43 17.01 19.29 11.66
N ASP A 44 15.94 18.68 12.14
CA ASP A 44 16.04 17.52 13.03
C ASP A 44 16.26 16.20 12.28
N PHE A 45 16.23 16.26 10.95
CA PHE A 45 16.76 15.25 10.03
C PHE A 45 17.95 15.83 9.27
N SER A 46 18.77 14.96 8.68
CA SER A 46 19.92 15.39 7.88
C SER A 46 19.67 15.17 6.38
N PRO A 47 19.80 16.20 5.52
CA PRO A 47 20.08 17.61 5.85
C PRO A 47 18.85 18.38 6.38
N ASP A 48 17.64 17.95 6.03
CA ASP A 48 16.34 18.39 6.54
C ASP A 48 15.31 17.26 6.31
N ARG A 49 14.09 17.40 6.84
CA ARG A 49 13.05 16.35 6.75
C ARG A 49 12.67 16.03 5.31
N LEU A 50 12.54 17.04 4.45
CA LEU A 50 12.14 16.87 3.05
C LEU A 50 13.20 16.09 2.26
N GLU A 51 14.46 16.52 2.32
CA GLU A 51 15.57 15.86 1.62
C GLU A 51 15.85 14.48 2.20
N ALA A 52 15.75 14.29 3.51
CA ALA A 52 15.83 12.97 4.12
C ALA A 52 14.72 12.04 3.60
N SER A 53 13.49 12.55 3.51
CA SER A 53 12.34 11.80 3.00
C SER A 53 12.51 11.44 1.52
N LYS A 54 12.99 12.36 0.69
CA LYS A 54 13.32 12.12 -0.72
C LYS A 54 14.39 11.05 -0.89
N ASN A 55 15.43 11.07 -0.07
CA ASN A 55 16.51 10.08 -0.11
C ASN A 55 16.02 8.68 0.25
N VAL A 56 15.27 8.55 1.35
CA VAL A 56 14.72 7.25 1.76
C VAL A 56 13.65 6.76 0.77
N ALA A 57 12.80 7.64 0.26
CA ALA A 57 11.84 7.29 -0.78
C ALA A 57 12.52 6.84 -2.08
N THR A 58 13.67 7.43 -2.44
CA THR A 58 14.47 6.99 -3.59
C THR A 58 14.96 5.55 -3.41
N GLU A 59 15.46 5.20 -2.22
CA GLU A 59 15.87 3.84 -1.90
C GLU A 59 14.69 2.87 -1.96
N PHE A 60 13.55 3.27 -1.39
CA PHE A 60 12.31 2.50 -1.41
C PHE A 60 11.83 2.20 -2.84
N ILE A 61 11.79 3.21 -3.70
CA ILE A 61 11.44 3.07 -5.13
C ILE A 61 12.42 2.10 -5.82
N SER A 62 13.72 2.29 -5.59
CA SER A 62 14.76 1.47 -6.22
C SER A 62 14.70 -0.01 -5.81
N GLY A 63 14.17 -0.31 -4.62
CA GLY A 63 14.00 -1.67 -4.11
C GLY A 63 12.81 -2.43 -4.71
N ARG A 64 12.03 -1.83 -5.61
CA ARG A 64 10.73 -2.35 -6.05
C ARG A 64 10.59 -2.42 -7.58
N PRO A 65 11.41 -3.22 -8.28
CA PRO A 65 11.54 -3.18 -9.74
C PRO A 65 10.25 -3.48 -10.53
N TYR A 66 9.22 -4.02 -9.88
CA TYR A 66 7.97 -4.44 -10.53
C TYR A 66 6.73 -3.68 -10.06
N ASP A 67 6.85 -2.84 -9.03
CA ASP A 67 5.72 -2.06 -8.51
C ASP A 67 5.51 -0.80 -9.37
N ARG A 68 4.24 -0.41 -9.56
CA ARG A 68 3.91 0.90 -10.14
C ARG A 68 3.86 1.92 -9.03
N ILE A 69 4.69 2.95 -9.14
CA ILE A 69 4.79 3.98 -8.11
C ILE A 69 4.49 5.33 -8.74
N GLY A 70 3.66 6.13 -8.06
CA GLY A 70 3.36 7.51 -8.39
C GLY A 70 3.75 8.45 -7.25
N LEU A 71 3.81 9.73 -7.54
CA LEU A 71 4.17 10.79 -6.60
C LEU A 71 3.13 11.90 -6.62
N THR A 72 2.58 12.19 -5.46
CA THR A 72 1.75 13.36 -5.18
C THR A 72 2.49 14.19 -4.15
N VAL A 73 2.54 15.50 -4.35
CA VAL A 73 3.11 16.44 -3.38
C VAL A 73 2.03 17.39 -2.92
N PHE A 74 2.08 17.77 -1.64
CA PHE A 74 1.11 18.69 -1.08
C PHE A 74 1.72 19.62 -0.03
N SER A 75 1.11 20.78 0.11
CA SER A 75 1.35 21.81 1.13
C SER A 75 -0.02 22.46 1.38
N GLY A 76 -0.22 23.77 1.12
CA GLY A 76 -1.54 24.39 1.12
C GLY A 76 -2.46 23.91 -0.02
N GLU A 77 -1.86 23.44 -1.11
CA GLU A 77 -2.53 22.79 -2.25
C GLU A 77 -1.86 21.43 -2.54
N SER A 78 -2.39 20.67 -3.50
CA SER A 78 -1.87 19.34 -3.86
C SER A 78 -1.90 19.11 -5.37
N PHE A 79 -0.86 18.45 -5.88
CA PHE A 79 -0.81 18.01 -7.28
C PHE A 79 -0.05 16.69 -7.45
N THR A 80 -0.36 16.02 -8.55
CA THR A 80 0.37 14.82 -8.97
C THR A 80 1.66 15.22 -9.69
N GLN A 81 2.80 14.99 -9.03
CA GLN A 81 4.12 15.23 -9.61
C GLN A 81 4.50 14.13 -10.61
N CYS A 82 4.09 12.88 -10.33
CA CYS A 82 4.31 11.76 -11.25
C CYS A 82 3.09 10.82 -11.20
N PRO A 83 2.47 10.49 -12.34
CA PRO A 83 1.45 9.43 -12.39
C PRO A 83 2.08 8.07 -12.05
N LEU A 84 1.23 7.06 -11.82
CA LEU A 84 1.69 5.68 -11.62
C LEU A 84 2.53 5.22 -12.81
N THR A 85 3.75 4.78 -12.53
CA THR A 85 4.69 4.30 -13.55
C THR A 85 5.58 3.18 -13.02
N THR A 86 6.03 2.30 -13.92
CA THR A 86 7.13 1.36 -13.67
C THR A 86 8.49 1.97 -14.02
N ASP A 87 8.52 3.14 -14.65
CA ASP A 87 9.75 3.88 -14.93
C ASP A 87 10.22 4.61 -13.67
N HIS A 88 10.94 3.87 -12.83
CA HIS A 88 11.48 4.38 -11.58
C HIS A 88 12.58 5.42 -11.79
N ALA A 89 13.30 5.40 -12.91
CA ALA A 89 14.33 6.39 -13.19
C ALA A 89 13.71 7.79 -13.37
N VAL A 90 12.61 7.87 -14.13
CA VAL A 90 11.85 9.12 -14.30
C VAL A 90 11.23 9.55 -12.97
N LEU A 91 10.60 8.64 -12.23
CA LEU A 91 10.02 8.94 -10.93
C LEU A 91 11.05 9.50 -9.93
N ILE A 92 12.24 8.88 -9.84
CA ILE A 92 13.32 9.34 -8.95
C ILE A 92 13.82 10.72 -9.36
N ASN A 93 13.95 10.99 -10.66
CA ASN A 93 14.34 12.33 -11.14
C ASN A 93 13.30 13.38 -10.75
N LEU A 94 12.02 13.11 -10.98
CA LEU A 94 10.92 13.99 -10.60
C LEU A 94 10.85 14.20 -9.08
N LEU A 95 11.08 13.16 -8.28
CA LEU A 95 11.14 13.24 -6.83
C LEU A 95 12.29 14.16 -6.37
N ARG A 96 13.47 14.06 -6.99
CA ARG A 96 14.63 14.90 -6.67
C ARG A 96 14.40 16.39 -6.96
N GLU A 97 13.59 16.69 -7.97
CA GLU A 97 13.23 18.06 -8.35
C GLU A 97 12.23 18.73 -7.39
N VAL A 98 11.52 17.94 -6.56
CA VAL A 98 10.59 18.46 -5.56
C VAL A 98 11.33 19.35 -4.57
N LYS A 99 10.82 20.57 -4.38
CA LYS A 99 11.32 21.57 -3.43
C LYS A 99 10.14 22.20 -2.68
N SER A 100 10.39 22.58 -1.43
CA SER A 100 9.46 23.43 -0.68
C SER A 100 9.40 24.84 -1.28
N GLY A 101 8.29 25.54 -1.03
CA GLY A 101 8.06 26.92 -1.50
C GLY A 101 7.60 27.05 -2.96
N ILE A 102 7.42 25.94 -3.69
CA ILE A 102 6.74 25.94 -5.00
C ILE A 102 5.22 26.06 -4.82
N ILE A 103 4.70 25.49 -3.74
CA ILE A 103 3.29 25.50 -3.35
C ILE A 103 3.09 26.55 -2.27
N GLU A 104 1.90 27.15 -2.22
CA GLU A 104 1.53 27.98 -1.09
C GLU A 104 1.72 27.21 0.24
N ASP A 105 2.28 27.90 1.23
CA ASP A 105 2.61 27.29 2.52
C ASP A 105 1.35 26.94 3.33
N GLY A 106 1.44 25.87 4.10
CA GLY A 106 0.35 25.24 4.84
C GLY A 106 0.34 23.73 4.65
N THR A 107 -0.57 23.04 5.34
CA THR A 107 -0.65 21.58 5.32
C THR A 107 -2.09 21.15 5.09
N ALA A 108 -2.41 20.77 3.86
CA ALA A 108 -3.72 20.31 3.41
C ALA A 108 -3.73 18.79 3.18
N ILE A 109 -3.68 18.04 4.28
CA ILE A 109 -3.60 16.56 4.28
C ILE A 109 -4.79 15.95 3.52
N GLY A 110 -6.01 16.44 3.76
CA GLY A 110 -7.20 15.88 3.12
C GLY A 110 -7.21 16.07 1.61
N VAL A 111 -6.71 17.22 1.13
CA VAL A 111 -6.57 17.49 -0.31
C VAL A 111 -5.44 16.65 -0.90
N GLY A 112 -4.29 16.55 -0.22
CA GLY A 112 -3.18 15.68 -0.58
C GLY A 112 -3.62 14.22 -0.77
N LEU A 113 -4.34 13.70 0.22
CA LEU A 113 -4.87 12.36 0.22
C LEU A 113 -5.92 12.17 -0.89
N ALA A 114 -6.83 13.12 -1.09
CA ALA A 114 -7.82 13.07 -2.17
C ALA A 114 -7.16 13.03 -3.56
N THR A 115 -6.12 13.84 -3.79
CA THR A 115 -5.35 13.79 -5.04
C THR A 115 -4.70 12.42 -5.24
N ALA A 116 -4.07 11.87 -4.20
CA ALA A 116 -3.45 10.55 -4.24
C ALA A 116 -4.48 9.44 -4.54
N ILE A 117 -5.62 9.44 -3.85
CA ILE A 117 -6.75 8.52 -4.10
C ILE A 117 -7.18 8.61 -5.56
N ASN A 118 -7.37 9.81 -6.08
CA ASN A 118 -7.83 10.00 -7.46
C ASN A 118 -6.83 9.53 -8.51
N ARG A 119 -5.56 9.25 -8.15
CA ARG A 119 -4.56 8.67 -9.05
C ARG A 119 -4.50 7.15 -9.03
N ILE A 120 -5.01 6.51 -7.97
CA ILE A 120 -4.91 5.06 -7.79
C ILE A 120 -6.27 4.34 -7.77
N LYS A 121 -7.39 5.06 -7.55
CA LYS A 121 -8.72 4.46 -7.39
C LYS A 121 -9.12 3.51 -8.51
N ASP A 122 -8.79 3.89 -9.76
CA ASP A 122 -9.14 3.17 -10.99
C ASP A 122 -8.08 2.13 -11.39
N SER A 123 -7.11 1.85 -10.52
CA SER A 123 -6.13 0.80 -10.77
C SER A 123 -6.73 -0.59 -10.57
N ASP A 124 -6.41 -1.50 -11.50
CA ASP A 124 -6.72 -2.93 -11.45
C ASP A 124 -5.75 -3.73 -10.56
N ALA A 125 -4.78 -3.06 -9.90
CA ALA A 125 -3.84 -3.74 -9.01
C ALA A 125 -4.56 -4.41 -7.84
N ILE A 126 -4.06 -5.59 -7.48
CA ILE A 126 -4.56 -6.39 -6.35
C ILE A 126 -4.38 -5.64 -5.02
N SER A 127 -3.27 -4.91 -4.92
CA SER A 127 -2.92 -4.09 -3.78
C SER A 127 -2.81 -2.62 -4.21
N LYS A 128 -3.60 -1.75 -3.57
CA LYS A 128 -3.56 -0.29 -3.74
C LYS A 128 -3.19 0.37 -2.43
N VAL A 129 -2.09 1.12 -2.44
CA VAL A 129 -1.48 1.69 -1.25
C VAL A 129 -1.18 3.17 -1.46
N ILE A 130 -1.43 3.98 -0.43
CA ILE A 130 -0.94 5.35 -0.33
C ILE A 130 0.00 5.41 0.88
N ILE A 131 1.18 5.96 0.69
CA ILE A 131 2.10 6.28 1.78
C ILE A 131 2.08 7.80 1.95
N LEU A 132 1.37 8.26 2.98
CA LEU A 132 1.27 9.65 3.38
C LEU A 132 2.40 9.99 4.33
N LEU A 133 3.28 10.90 3.94
CA LEU A 133 4.38 11.38 4.76
C LEU A 133 4.18 12.86 5.06
N THR A 134 4.05 13.22 6.34
CA THR A 134 3.86 14.59 6.81
C THR A 134 4.49 14.78 8.18
N ASP A 135 4.84 16.02 8.49
CA ASP A 135 5.36 16.42 9.79
C ASP A 135 4.43 17.38 10.55
N GLY A 136 3.25 17.66 10.00
CA GLY A 136 2.42 18.79 10.41
C GLY A 136 1.00 18.44 10.80
N VAL A 137 0.31 19.46 11.29
CA VAL A 137 -1.13 19.45 11.60
C VAL A 137 -1.88 19.97 10.38
N ASN A 138 -2.97 19.31 10.01
CA ASN A 138 -3.83 19.80 8.93
C ASN A 138 -4.40 21.18 9.29
N ASN A 139 -3.91 22.24 8.64
CA ASN A 139 -4.27 23.63 8.92
C ASN A 139 -4.85 24.36 7.70
N ARG A 140 -4.86 23.70 6.54
CA ARG A 140 -5.43 24.19 5.28
C ARG A 140 -6.23 23.09 4.58
N GLY A 141 -6.85 23.48 3.47
CA GLY A 141 -7.56 22.58 2.57
C GLY A 141 -9.08 22.65 2.72
N SER A 142 -9.77 22.37 1.62
CA SER A 142 -11.24 22.32 1.53
C SER A 142 -11.83 20.95 1.88
N ILE A 143 -10.97 19.94 2.04
CA ILE A 143 -11.36 18.55 2.30
C ILE A 143 -10.83 18.16 3.67
N ASP A 144 -11.73 17.70 4.52
CA ASP A 144 -11.37 17.14 5.82
C ASP A 144 -10.58 15.82 5.64
N PRO A 145 -9.45 15.61 6.35
CA PRO A 145 -8.64 14.41 6.21
C PRO A 145 -9.37 13.10 6.51
N MET A 146 -10.33 13.11 7.43
CA MET A 146 -11.12 11.91 7.75
C MET A 146 -12.10 11.60 6.62
N THR A 147 -12.71 12.61 6.02
CA THR A 147 -13.53 12.43 4.80
C THR A 147 -12.71 11.79 3.68
N ALA A 148 -11.47 12.24 3.47
CA ALA A 148 -10.59 11.63 2.47
C ALA A 148 -10.24 10.17 2.81
N ALA A 149 -10.01 9.85 4.08
CA ALA A 149 -9.77 8.48 4.54
C ALA A 149 -10.99 7.56 4.33
N GLU A 150 -12.21 8.04 4.53
CA GLU A 150 -13.45 7.30 4.23
C GLU A 150 -13.56 6.96 2.74
N ILE A 151 -13.20 7.92 1.88
CA ILE A 151 -13.15 7.70 0.43
C ILE A 151 -12.09 6.64 0.09
N ALA A 152 -10.88 6.73 0.66
CA ALA A 152 -9.84 5.72 0.44
C ALA A 152 -10.33 4.30 0.82
N LYS A 153 -10.96 4.18 1.99
CA LYS A 153 -11.56 2.92 2.47
C LYS A 153 -12.59 2.37 1.48
N THR A 154 -13.45 3.24 0.96
CA THR A 154 -14.50 2.85 -0.01
C THR A 154 -13.91 2.27 -1.29
N PHE A 155 -12.76 2.77 -1.76
CA PHE A 155 -12.05 2.24 -2.92
C PHE A 155 -11.09 1.08 -2.62
N GLY A 156 -11.07 0.59 -1.37
CA GLY A 156 -10.16 -0.47 -0.92
C GLY A 156 -8.69 -0.06 -0.95
N ILE A 157 -8.41 1.24 -0.81
CA ILE A 157 -7.06 1.79 -0.79
C ILE A 157 -6.60 1.88 0.67
N ARG A 158 -5.45 1.26 0.96
CA ARG A 158 -4.82 1.34 2.29
C ARG A 158 -3.95 2.58 2.38
N VAL A 159 -4.02 3.30 3.50
CA VAL A 159 -3.20 4.48 3.74
C VAL A 159 -2.24 4.19 4.89
N TYR A 160 -0.95 4.17 4.61
CA TYR A 160 0.10 4.20 5.61
C TYR A 160 0.47 5.65 5.88
N THR A 161 0.49 6.03 7.14
CA THR A 161 0.81 7.40 7.54
C THR A 161 2.13 7.42 8.29
N ILE A 162 3.06 8.26 7.86
CA ILE A 162 4.37 8.43 8.47
C ILE A 162 4.47 9.85 9.01
N GLY A 163 4.47 9.97 10.34
CA GLY A 163 4.76 11.22 11.03
C GLY A 163 6.27 11.44 11.11
N VAL A 164 6.79 12.46 10.44
CA VAL A 164 8.23 12.76 10.38
C VAL A 164 8.58 13.90 11.33
N GLY A 165 9.50 13.65 12.25
CA GLY A 165 10.01 14.68 13.14
C GLY A 165 10.45 14.12 14.49
N SER A 166 11.45 14.75 15.07
CA SER A 166 11.91 14.50 16.43
C SER A 166 10.88 14.92 17.48
N MET A 167 11.10 14.51 18.73
CA MET A 167 10.31 15.00 19.87
C MET A 167 10.89 16.31 20.39
N GLY A 168 10.03 17.26 20.78
CA GLY A 168 10.43 18.52 21.39
C GLY A 168 10.58 19.65 20.37
N TYR A 169 11.81 20.10 20.13
CA TYR A 169 12.09 21.28 19.30
C TYR A 169 13.02 20.94 18.15
N ALA A 170 12.77 21.54 16.98
CA ALA A 170 13.66 21.48 15.83
C ALA A 170 14.00 22.90 15.34
N ASP A 171 15.10 23.01 14.60
CA ASP A 171 15.49 24.27 13.96
C ASP A 171 14.67 24.43 12.66
N TYR A 172 13.73 25.37 12.67
CA TYR A 172 12.87 25.70 11.55
C TYR A 172 13.37 26.95 10.81
N PRO A 173 13.41 26.94 9.47
CA PRO A 173 13.75 28.12 8.71
C PRO A 173 12.56 29.09 8.64
N VAL A 174 12.77 30.31 9.13
CA VAL A 174 11.77 31.38 9.14
C VAL A 174 12.26 32.53 8.26
N GLN A 175 11.41 32.97 7.33
CA GLN A 175 11.67 34.16 6.53
C GLN A 175 11.52 35.40 7.41
N THR A 176 12.61 36.14 7.60
CA THR A 176 12.60 37.43 8.32
C THR A 176 12.85 38.59 7.34
N PRO A 177 12.56 39.85 7.73
CA PRO A 177 12.93 41.03 6.92
C PRO A 177 14.43 41.14 6.61
N PHE A 178 15.28 40.42 7.36
CA PHE A 178 16.73 40.41 7.21
C PHE A 178 17.26 39.13 6.52
N GLY A 179 16.37 38.32 5.93
CA GLY A 179 16.70 37.04 5.28
C GLY A 179 16.23 35.82 6.08
N MET A 180 16.58 34.63 5.60
CA MET A 180 16.23 33.37 6.24
C MET A 180 17.04 33.16 7.53
N ARG A 181 16.35 32.89 8.64
CA ARG A 181 16.97 32.54 9.93
C ARG A 181 16.37 31.28 10.49
N TYR A 182 17.18 30.47 11.15
CA TYR A 182 16.70 29.30 11.88
C TYR A 182 16.25 29.69 13.28
N GLN A 183 15.08 29.23 13.68
CA GLN A 183 14.53 29.42 15.02
C GLN A 183 14.08 28.06 15.57
N LYS A 184 14.30 27.86 16.87
CA LYS A 184 13.79 26.67 17.54
C LYS A 184 12.29 26.77 17.69
N MET A 185 11.57 25.91 17.00
CA MET A 185 10.12 25.78 17.11
C MET A 185 9.77 24.39 17.63
N GLN A 186 8.67 24.32 18.37
CA GLN A 186 8.17 23.05 18.86
C GLN A 186 7.66 22.22 17.68
N VAL A 187 8.04 20.94 17.65
CA VAL A 187 7.55 20.00 16.65
C VAL A 187 6.16 19.55 17.08
N GLU A 188 5.16 19.89 16.27
CA GLU A 188 3.77 19.50 16.48
C GLU A 188 3.32 18.57 15.36
N ILE A 189 3.03 17.32 15.71
CA ILE A 189 2.48 16.33 14.77
C ILE A 189 1.15 15.85 15.35
N ASP A 190 0.10 15.85 14.53
CA ASP A 190 -1.20 15.29 14.90
C ASP A 190 -1.19 13.76 14.74
N GLU A 191 -0.51 13.07 15.65
CA GLU A 191 -0.42 11.60 15.61
C GLU A 191 -1.79 10.94 15.71
N ALA A 192 -2.73 11.53 16.47
CA ALA A 192 -4.06 11.00 16.64
C ALA A 192 -4.84 11.00 15.33
N LEU A 193 -4.73 12.07 14.53
CA LEU A 193 -5.31 12.13 13.20
C LEU A 193 -4.68 11.09 12.26
N LEU A 194 -3.35 11.03 12.22
CA LEU A 194 -2.64 10.09 11.34
C LEU A 194 -2.96 8.62 11.67
N GLN A 195 -3.01 8.28 12.96
CA GLN A 195 -3.45 6.97 13.45
C GLN A 195 -4.87 6.64 12.98
N LYS A 196 -5.82 7.57 13.13
CA LYS A 196 -7.21 7.35 12.69
C LYS A 196 -7.31 7.13 11.18
N ILE A 197 -6.56 7.87 10.37
CA ILE A 197 -6.52 7.70 8.90
C ILE A 197 -6.00 6.30 8.56
N ALA A 198 -4.89 5.88 9.18
CA ALA A 198 -4.31 4.57 8.93
C ALA A 198 -5.24 3.43 9.36
N GLU A 199 -5.77 3.48 10.57
CA GLU A 199 -6.68 2.46 11.11
C GLU A 199 -7.96 2.33 10.27
N MET A 200 -8.57 3.46 9.87
CA MET A 200 -9.80 3.47 9.09
C MET A 200 -9.63 2.76 7.74
N THR A 201 -8.47 2.91 7.11
CA THR A 201 -8.17 2.39 5.78
C THR A 201 -7.50 1.02 5.82
N GLY A 202 -7.20 0.49 7.01
CA GLY A 202 -6.52 -0.80 7.20
C GLY A 202 -5.01 -0.76 6.91
N GLY A 203 -4.40 0.43 6.99
CA GLY A 203 -2.96 0.63 7.00
C GLY A 203 -2.41 0.74 8.43
N HIS A 204 -1.20 1.27 8.57
CA HIS A 204 -0.52 1.46 9.86
C HIS A 204 0.09 2.86 9.96
N TYR A 205 0.04 3.41 11.18
CA TYR A 205 0.77 4.62 11.54
C TYR A 205 2.18 4.30 11.98
N PHE A 206 3.12 5.13 11.55
CA PHE A 206 4.52 5.06 11.93
C PHE A 206 5.05 6.44 12.33
N ARG A 207 5.90 6.45 13.35
CA ARG A 207 6.68 7.65 13.75
C ARG A 207 8.13 7.48 13.30
N ALA A 208 8.62 8.43 12.52
CA ALA A 208 10.02 8.51 12.13
C ALA A 208 10.68 9.73 12.80
N VAL A 209 11.74 9.50 13.57
CA VAL A 209 12.45 10.54 14.33
C VAL A 209 13.81 10.89 13.72
N ASP A 210 14.30 10.06 12.80
CA ASP A 210 15.56 10.22 12.07
C ASP A 210 15.53 9.45 10.73
N ASN A 211 16.56 9.63 9.89
CA ASN A 211 16.65 8.96 8.58
C ASN A 211 16.60 7.42 8.71
N THR A 212 17.20 6.86 9.76
CA THR A 212 17.29 5.40 9.97
C THR A 212 15.94 4.79 10.34
N SER A 213 15.18 5.44 11.21
CA SER A 213 13.81 5.04 11.56
C SER A 213 12.89 5.17 10.36
N LEU A 214 13.03 6.23 9.56
CA LEU A 214 12.27 6.37 8.32
C LEU A 214 12.53 5.21 7.35
N GLN A 215 13.80 4.82 7.15
CA GLN A 215 14.17 3.68 6.30
C GLN A 215 13.57 2.36 6.84
N LYS A 216 13.59 2.15 8.16
CA LYS A 216 12.97 0.97 8.79
C LYS A 216 11.47 0.91 8.52
N VAL A 217 10.76 2.04 8.65
CA VAL A 217 9.32 2.14 8.40
C VAL A 217 8.97 1.71 6.98
N TYR A 218 9.70 2.20 5.98
CA TYR A 218 9.50 1.77 4.60
C TYR A 218 9.75 0.26 4.40
N GLY A 219 10.72 -0.32 5.12
CA GLY A 219 10.96 -1.76 5.13
C GLY A 219 9.84 -2.57 5.80
N GLU A 220 9.17 -2.03 6.81
CA GLU A 220 8.02 -2.67 7.44
C GLU A 220 6.79 -2.65 6.52
N ILE A 221 6.54 -1.53 5.85
CA ILE A 221 5.48 -1.41 4.84
C ILE A 221 5.68 -2.46 3.72
N ASP A 222 6.92 -2.65 3.26
CA ASP A 222 7.25 -3.67 2.25
C ASP A 222 6.88 -5.09 2.68
N LYS A 223 7.21 -5.47 3.91
CA LYS A 223 6.88 -6.80 4.45
C LYS A 223 5.37 -7.01 4.57
N LEU A 224 4.65 -6.00 5.06
CA LEU A 224 3.19 -6.06 5.24
C LEU A 224 2.46 -6.24 3.90
N GLU A 225 2.90 -5.54 2.86
CA GLU A 225 2.26 -5.64 1.55
C GLU A 225 2.57 -6.96 0.85
N LYS A 226 3.82 -7.43 0.88
CA LYS A 226 4.20 -8.72 0.30
C LYS A 226 3.43 -9.89 0.96
N SER A 227 3.35 -9.91 2.28
CA SER A 227 2.64 -10.97 3.02
C SER A 227 1.15 -11.05 2.67
N LYS A 228 0.50 -9.90 2.45
CA LYS A 228 -0.93 -9.86 2.08
C LYS A 228 -1.18 -10.34 0.66
N ILE A 229 -0.27 -10.10 -0.27
CA ILE A 229 -0.36 -10.60 -1.65
C ILE A 229 -0.24 -12.13 -1.66
N GLU A 230 0.79 -12.69 -1.03
CA GLU A 230 0.99 -14.15 -0.95
C GLU A 230 -0.20 -14.87 -0.32
N THR A 231 -0.80 -14.30 0.73
CA THR A 231 -2.00 -14.86 1.38
C THR A 231 -3.19 -14.92 0.42
N ARG A 232 -3.34 -13.90 -0.44
CA ARG A 232 -4.44 -13.84 -1.42
C ARG A 232 -4.24 -14.83 -2.55
N GLU A 233 -3.00 -15.05 -2.99
CA GLU A 233 -2.67 -16.10 -3.98
C GLU A 233 -3.00 -17.50 -3.43
N HIS A 234 -2.60 -17.80 -2.19
CA HIS A 234 -2.93 -19.10 -1.56
C HIS A 234 -4.43 -19.35 -1.47
N SER A 235 -5.24 -18.32 -1.21
CA SER A 235 -6.70 -18.45 -1.16
C SER A 235 -7.34 -18.69 -2.53
N ARG A 236 -6.65 -18.40 -3.64
CA ARG A 236 -7.17 -18.53 -5.01
C ARG A 236 -6.84 -19.90 -5.64
N ARG A 237 -6.24 -20.81 -4.88
CA ARG A 237 -5.98 -22.18 -5.34
C ARG A 237 -7.30 -22.96 -5.34
N ASP A 238 -7.93 -23.05 -6.51
CA ASP A 238 -9.19 -23.77 -6.67
C ASP A 238 -9.03 -25.28 -6.51
N GLU A 239 -9.70 -25.81 -5.50
CA GLU A 239 -9.75 -27.24 -5.20
C GLU A 239 -10.71 -27.97 -6.16
N VAL A 240 -10.21 -28.37 -7.34
CA VAL A 240 -11.00 -29.10 -8.37
C VAL A 240 -11.44 -30.50 -7.91
N PHE A 241 -11.01 -30.97 -6.74
CA PHE A 241 -11.29 -32.34 -6.26
C PHE A 241 -12.79 -32.60 -6.05
N MET A 242 -13.59 -31.57 -5.76
CA MET A 242 -15.01 -31.73 -5.40
C MET A 242 -15.82 -32.34 -6.56
N SER A 243 -15.58 -31.91 -7.80
CA SER A 243 -16.24 -32.45 -9.00
C SER A 243 -15.87 -33.91 -9.26
N TRP A 244 -14.60 -34.26 -9.04
CA TRP A 244 -14.11 -35.64 -9.17
C TRP A 244 -14.61 -36.54 -8.02
N ALA A 245 -14.70 -36.00 -6.80
CA ALA A 245 -15.25 -36.70 -5.65
C ALA A 245 -16.74 -37.00 -5.84
N PHE A 246 -17.51 -36.06 -6.39
CA PHE A 246 -18.92 -36.28 -6.70
C PHE A 246 -19.11 -37.34 -7.80
N ALA A 247 -18.31 -37.29 -8.87
CA ALA A 247 -18.33 -38.30 -9.93
C ALA A 247 -18.01 -39.72 -9.39
N ALA A 248 -17.02 -39.83 -8.50
CA ALA A 248 -16.67 -41.09 -7.85
C ALA A 248 -17.81 -41.64 -6.96
N LEU A 249 -18.49 -40.75 -6.22
CA LEU A 249 -19.61 -41.12 -5.35
C LEU A 249 -20.82 -41.62 -6.14
N VAL A 250 -21.15 -40.97 -7.26
CA VAL A 250 -22.23 -41.40 -8.15
C VAL A 250 -21.95 -42.78 -8.74
N LEU A 251 -20.72 -43.01 -9.24
CA LEU A 251 -20.33 -44.29 -9.83
C LEU A 251 -20.34 -45.43 -8.78
N PHE A 252 -19.86 -45.17 -7.58
CA PHE A 252 -19.89 -46.15 -6.48
C PHE A 252 -21.33 -46.54 -6.10
N SER A 253 -22.21 -45.53 -6.02
CA SER A 253 -23.63 -45.76 -5.72
C SER A 253 -24.32 -46.60 -6.80
N LEU A 254 -24.00 -46.35 -8.07
CA LEU A 254 -24.49 -47.13 -9.22
C LEU A 254 -24.02 -48.59 -9.19
N GLU A 255 -22.76 -48.85 -8.85
CA GLU A 255 -22.22 -50.21 -8.75
C GLU A 255 -22.92 -51.03 -7.66
N LEU A 256 -23.19 -50.41 -6.50
CA LEU A 256 -23.95 -51.02 -5.41
C LEU A 256 -25.38 -51.37 -5.83
N LEU A 257 -26.05 -50.46 -6.54
CA LEU A 257 -27.42 -50.64 -7.01
C LEU A 257 -27.53 -51.78 -8.03
N LEU A 258 -26.59 -51.84 -8.98
CA LEU A 258 -26.51 -52.93 -9.97
C LEU A 258 -26.24 -54.28 -9.31
N ARG A 259 -25.32 -54.36 -8.33
CA ARG A 259 -25.08 -55.59 -7.56
C ARG A 259 -26.31 -56.05 -6.78
N TYR A 260 -27.01 -55.11 -6.15
CA TYR A 260 -28.23 -55.42 -5.40
C TYR A 260 -29.34 -55.96 -6.32
N LEU A 261 -29.55 -55.33 -7.48
CA LEU A 261 -30.52 -55.79 -8.49
C LEU A 261 -30.16 -57.15 -9.09
N PHE A 262 -28.88 -57.40 -9.37
CA PHE A 262 -28.42 -58.70 -9.87
C PHE A 262 -28.64 -59.81 -8.84
N MET A 263 -28.32 -59.57 -7.56
CA MET A 263 -28.56 -60.55 -6.51
C MET A 263 -30.06 -60.77 -6.26
N LYS A 264 -30.89 -59.74 -6.43
CA LYS A 264 -32.35 -59.86 -6.32
C LYS A 264 -32.99 -60.62 -7.49
N ASN A 265 -32.41 -60.57 -8.69
CA ASN A 265 -32.89 -61.32 -9.86
C ASN A 265 -32.37 -62.77 -9.92
N MET A 266 -31.41 -63.15 -9.07
CA MET A 266 -30.86 -64.50 -8.95
C MET A 266 -31.36 -65.25 -7.70
N SER A 267 -32.31 -64.66 -6.95
CA SER A 267 -33.09 -65.31 -5.89
C SER A 267 -34.53 -65.44 -6.33
#